data_AF-R1IJ00-F1
#
_entry.id   AF-R1IJ00-F1
#
_cell.length_a   1.000
_cell.length_b   1.000
_cell.length_c   1.000
_cell.angle_alpha   90.00
_cell.angle_beta   90.00
_cell.angle_gamma   90.00
#
_symmetry.space_group_name_H-M   'P 1'
#
loop_
_entity.id
_entity.type
_entity.pdbx_description
1 polymer ?
#
loop_
_entity_poly.entity_id
_entity_poly.type
_entity_poly.pdbx_seq_one_letter_code
_entity_poly.pdbx_strand_id
1 'polypeptide(L)'
;MRIMAVCSTGLGSSFMIEMKVKEVMRELGVEAEVNHTDLGSVTPDMADVFICTRDLADSIHAGDVISIPNITDKNAMKEQLVAYMNR
;
A
#
# COMPACT_ATOMS: atom_id res chain seq x y z
N MET A 1 12.59 2.61 0.75
CA MET A 1 11.50 1.85 0.09
C MET A 1 10.37 2.81 -0.25
N ARG A 2 9.90 2.83 -1.49
CA ARG A 2 8.76 3.64 -1.95
C ARG A 2 7.50 2.76 -2.00
N ILE A 3 6.49 3.14 -1.25
CA ILE A 3 5.19 2.45 -1.19
C ILE A 3 4.12 3.39 -1.76
N MET A 4 3.31 2.88 -2.70
CA MET A 4 2.17 3.60 -3.23
C MET A 4 0.85 2.97 -2.76
N ALA A 5 0.08 3.71 -1.96
CA ALA A 5 -1.28 3.32 -1.59
C ALA A 5 -2.26 3.64 -2.71
N VAL A 6 -2.97 2.63 -3.20
CA VAL A 6 -3.89 2.75 -4.35
C VAL A 6 -5.33 2.50 -3.90
N CYS A 7 -6.25 3.37 -4.33
CA CYS A 7 -7.67 3.08 -4.27
C CYS A 7 -8.37 3.48 -5.59
N SER A 8 -9.66 3.21 -5.71
CA SER A 8 -10.41 3.48 -6.94
C SER A 8 -10.45 4.97 -7.34
N THR A 9 -10.53 5.89 -6.37
CA THR A 9 -10.73 7.34 -6.62
C THR A 9 -9.63 8.25 -6.04
N GLY A 10 -8.62 7.68 -5.39
CA GLY A 10 -7.41 8.40 -4.96
C GLY A 10 -7.49 9.34 -3.76
N LEU A 11 -8.66 9.61 -3.17
CA LEU A 11 -8.79 10.67 -2.14
C LEU A 11 -9.07 10.17 -0.72
N GLY A 12 -9.98 9.21 -0.54
CA GLY A 12 -10.39 8.74 0.79
C GLY A 12 -9.60 7.54 1.28
N SER A 13 -9.84 6.40 0.63
CA SER A 13 -9.29 5.11 1.08
C SER A 13 -7.77 5.01 0.92
N SER A 14 -7.21 5.57 -0.15
CA SER A 14 -5.76 5.55 -0.42
C SER A 14 -5.00 6.40 0.60
N PHE A 15 -5.53 7.56 0.99
CA PHE A 15 -4.96 8.39 2.06
C PHE A 15 -5.02 7.69 3.43
N MET A 16 -6.13 7.00 3.74
CA MET A 16 -6.22 6.21 4.98
C MET A 16 -5.20 5.07 5.01
N ILE A 17 -5.01 4.38 3.88
CA ILE A 17 -3.99 3.33 3.75
C ILE A 17 -2.61 3.95 3.95
N GLU A 18 -2.29 5.08 3.29
CA GLU A 18 -1.02 5.78 3.48
C GLU A 18 -0.71 6.06 4.95
N MET A 19 -1.65 6.69 5.67
CA MET A 19 -1.46 7.03 7.08
C MET A 19 -1.14 5.79 7.92
N LYS A 20 -1.86 4.69 7.70
CA LYS A 20 -1.66 3.44 8.44
C LYS A 20 -0.35 2.75 8.10
N VAL A 21 0.02 2.73 6.82
CA VAL A 21 1.32 2.18 6.39
C VAL A 21 2.44 3.00 7.02
N LYS A 22 2.36 4.34 7.03
CA LYS A 22 3.34 5.21 7.71
C LYS A 22 3.46 4.87 9.21
N GLU A 23 2.33 4.66 9.89
CA GLU A 23 2.35 4.24 11.30
C GLU A 23 3.01 2.88 11.50
N VAL A 24 2.68 1.89 10.65
CA VAL A 24 3.25 0.55 10.72
C VAL A 24 4.76 0.59 10.45
N MET A 25 5.20 1.34 9.45
CA MET A 25 6.63 1.50 9.13
C MET A 25 7.39 2.13 10.30
N ARG A 26 6.82 3.15 10.93
CA ARG A 26 7.38 3.75 12.15
C ARG A 26 7.47 2.77 13.30
N GLU A 27 6.45 1.94 13.53
CA GLU A 27 6.48 0.89 14.57
C GLU A 27 7.54 -0.18 14.31
N LEU A 28 7.80 -0.49 13.04
CA LEU A 28 8.81 -1.47 12.63
C LEU A 28 10.23 -0.88 12.58
N GLY A 29 10.38 0.44 12.77
CA GLY A 29 11.67 1.13 12.65
C GLY A 29 12.22 1.14 11.23
N VAL A 30 11.35 1.03 10.22
CA VAL A 30 11.73 0.99 8.80
C VAL A 30 11.45 2.34 8.15
N GLU A 31 12.46 2.89 7.47
CA GLU A 31 12.27 4.10 6.66
C GLU A 31 11.61 3.76 5.31
N ALA A 32 10.42 4.31 5.10
CA ALA A 32 9.68 4.19 3.86
C ALA A 32 9.07 5.53 3.45
N GLU A 33 9.17 5.84 2.16
CA GLU A 33 8.40 6.90 1.53
C GLU A 33 7.05 6.31 1.13
N VAL A 34 5.97 6.85 1.69
CA VAL A 34 4.62 6.36 1.44
C VAL A 34 3.79 7.50 0.88
N ASN A 35 3.26 7.31 -0.32
CA ASN A 35 2.36 8.22 -1.00
C ASN A 35 1.07 7.48 -1.37
N HIS A 36 0.10 8.21 -1.91
CA HIS A 36 -1.17 7.65 -2.36
C HIS A 36 -1.54 8.14 -3.76
N THR A 37 -2.33 7.34 -4.47
CA THR A 37 -2.86 7.67 -5.79
C THR A 37 -4.17 6.93 -6.06
N ASP A 38 -4.83 7.25 -7.18
CA ASP A 38 -5.95 6.48 -7.72
C ASP A 38 -5.47 5.41 -8.72
N LEU A 39 -6.28 4.38 -8.92
CA LEU A 39 -5.99 3.27 -9.84
C LEU A 39 -5.72 3.72 -11.28
N GLY A 40 -6.41 4.76 -11.76
CA GLY A 40 -6.26 5.27 -13.13
C GLY A 40 -4.96 6.03 -13.37
N SER A 41 -4.30 6.47 -12.29
CA SER A 41 -3.05 7.21 -12.33
C SER A 41 -1.82 6.34 -12.07
N VAL A 42 -1.98 5.05 -11.73
CA VAL A 42 -0.86 4.16 -11.38
C VAL A 42 0.05 3.93 -12.59
N THR A 43 1.35 4.19 -12.41
CA THR A 43 2.40 3.79 -13.37
C THR A 43 3.52 2.99 -12.67
N PRO A 44 4.22 2.08 -13.40
CA PRO A 44 5.20 1.18 -12.78
C PRO A 44 6.39 1.83 -12.08
N ASP A 45 6.72 3.08 -12.43
CA ASP A 45 7.84 3.84 -11.90
C ASP A 45 7.54 4.59 -10.59
N MET A 46 6.27 4.65 -10.19
CA MET A 46 5.81 5.42 -9.03
C MET A 46 6.29 4.87 -7.68
N ALA A 47 6.49 3.56 -7.57
CA ALA A 47 6.85 2.92 -6.31
C ALA A 47 7.58 1.59 -6.53
N ASP A 48 8.22 1.12 -5.47
CA ASP A 48 8.82 -0.22 -5.45
C ASP A 48 7.74 -1.28 -5.16
N VAL A 49 6.68 -0.89 -4.43
CA VAL A 49 5.53 -1.74 -4.11
C VAL A 49 4.24 -0.93 -4.02
N PHE A 50 3.15 -1.52 -4.48
CA PHE A 50 1.80 -0.96 -4.39
C PHE A 50 1.01 -1.65 -3.29
N ILE A 51 0.17 -0.91 -2.57
CA ILE A 51 -0.72 -1.47 -1.54
C ILE A 51 -2.16 -1.05 -1.78
N CYS A 52 -3.08 -2.02 -1.78
CA CYS A 52 -4.50 -1.79 -2.02
C CYS A 52 -5.37 -2.86 -1.35
N THR A 53 -6.69 -2.68 -1.38
CA THR A 53 -7.61 -3.73 -0.95
C THR A 53 -7.66 -4.89 -1.94
N ARG A 54 -7.99 -6.10 -1.47
CA ARG A 54 -8.00 -7.33 -2.31
C ARG A 54 -8.80 -7.22 -3.60
N ASP A 55 -9.90 -6.48 -3.59
CA ASP A 55 -10.76 -6.25 -4.75
C ASP A 55 -10.08 -5.42 -5.86
N LEU A 56 -9.02 -4.66 -5.54
CA LEU A 56 -8.27 -3.85 -6.51
C LEU A 56 -6.93 -4.48 -6.91
N ALA A 57 -6.48 -5.53 -6.22
CA ALA A 57 -5.15 -6.10 -6.42
C ALA A 57 -4.90 -6.56 -7.86
N ASP A 58 -5.89 -7.25 -8.44
CA ASP A 58 -5.81 -7.75 -9.82
C ASP A 58 -5.85 -6.64 -10.87
N SER A 59 -6.25 -5.42 -10.51
CA SER A 59 -6.31 -4.28 -11.42
C SER A 59 -5.00 -3.49 -11.51
N ILE A 60 -4.04 -3.77 -10.63
CA ILE A 60 -2.74 -3.09 -10.60
C ILE A 60 -1.74 -3.90 -11.42
N HIS A 61 -1.38 -3.40 -12.60
CA HIS A 61 -0.41 -4.02 -13.51
C HIS A 61 0.90 -3.23 -13.55
N ALA A 62 1.39 -2.81 -12.38
CA ALA A 62 2.48 -1.84 -12.26
C ALA A 62 3.68 -2.32 -11.43
N GLY A 63 3.63 -3.51 -10.84
CA GLY A 63 4.75 -4.03 -10.04
C GLY A 63 4.27 -4.99 -8.96
N ASP A 64 5.03 -5.09 -7.88
CA ASP A 64 4.63 -5.88 -6.73
C ASP A 64 3.43 -5.25 -6.02
N VAL A 65 2.45 -6.08 -5.66
CA VAL A 65 1.20 -5.65 -5.04
C VAL A 65 1.01 -6.35 -3.70
N ILE A 66 0.84 -5.57 -2.64
CA ILE A 66 0.41 -6.01 -1.33
C ILE A 66 -1.10 -5.80 -1.22
N SER A 67 -1.85 -6.89 -1.08
CA SER A 67 -3.30 -6.83 -0.91
C SER A 67 -3.70 -6.94 0.56
N ILE A 68 -4.51 -6.01 1.06
CA ILE A 68 -5.08 -6.03 2.41
C ILE A 68 -6.58 -6.36 2.38
N PRO A 69 -7.12 -7.07 3.39
CA PRO A 69 -8.54 -7.46 3.40
C PRO A 69 -9.48 -6.26 3.52
N ASN A 70 -9.11 -5.25 4.30
CA ASN A 70 -9.84 -3.99 4.45
C ASN A 70 -8.91 -2.89 4.98
N ILE A 71 -9.35 -1.64 4.89
CA ILE A 71 -8.55 -0.49 5.31
C ILE A 71 -8.53 -0.29 6.83
N THR A 72 -9.40 -0.94 7.61
CA THR A 72 -9.52 -0.73 9.06
C THR A 72 -8.54 -1.59 9.87
N ASP A 73 -8.18 -2.76 9.35
CA ASP A 73 -7.32 -3.75 10.01
C ASP A 73 -5.83 -3.47 9.86
N LYS A 74 -5.27 -2.75 10.83
CA LYS A 74 -3.84 -2.42 10.91
C LYS A 74 -2.96 -3.66 11.15
N ASN A 75 -3.46 -4.69 11.84
CA ASN A 75 -2.69 -5.89 12.14
C ASN A 75 -2.46 -6.70 10.87
N ALA A 76 -3.53 -6.93 10.09
CA ALA A 76 -3.41 -7.59 8.79
C ALA A 76 -2.47 -6.82 7.84
N MET A 77 -2.55 -5.48 7.81
CA MET A 77 -1.63 -4.64 7.04
C MET A 77 -0.18 -4.85 7.45
N LYS A 78 0.11 -4.88 8.75
CA LYS A 78 1.45 -5.12 9.30
C LYS A 78 2.00 -6.50 8.93
N GLU A 79 1.18 -7.54 9.07
CA GLU A 79 1.56 -8.90 8.69
C GLU A 79 1.94 -8.99 7.21
N GLN A 80 1.15 -8.40 6.32
CA GLN A 80 1.43 -8.40 4.89
C GLN A 80 2.69 -7.61 4.53
N LEU A 81 2.91 -6.45 5.16
CA LEU A 81 4.11 -5.64 4.95
C LEU A 81 5.37 -6.38 5.43
N VAL A 82 5.32 -7.03 6.59
CA VAL A 82 6.43 -7.84 7.12
C VAL A 82 6.69 -9.06 6.22
N ALA A 83 5.65 -9.73 5.75
CA ALA A 83 5.77 -10.86 4.82
C ALA A 83 6.44 -10.44 3.51
N TYR A 84 6.10 -9.26 2.98
CA TYR A 84 6.73 -8.71 1.78
C TYR A 84 8.21 -8.37 2.00
N MET A 85 8.57 -7.74 3.12
CA MET A 85 9.95 -7.36 3.41
C MET A 85 10.90 -8.53 3.69
N ASN A 86 10.37 -9.71 4.04
CA ASN A 86 11.15 -10.92 4.30
C ASN A 86 11.27 -11.85 3.09
N ARG A 87 10.71 -11.47 1.93
CA ARG A 87 10.85 -12.20 0.67
C ARG A 87 12.23 -11.98 0.07
#